data_AF-A0A1Z5HEQ6-F1
#
_entry.id   AF-A0A1Z5HEQ6-F1
#
_cell.length_a   1.000
_cell.length_b   1.000
_cell.length_c   1.000
_cell.angle_alpha   90.00
_cell.angle_beta   90.00
_cell.angle_gamma   90.00
#
_symmetry.space_group_name_H-M   'P 1'
#
loop_
_entity.id
_entity.type
_entity.pdbx_description
1 polymer ?
#
loop_
_entity_poly.entity_id
_entity_poly.type
_entity_poly.pdbx_seq_one_letter_code
_entity_poly.pdbx_strand_id
1 'polypeptide(L)'
;MAALIRFALTQRLLMMLITLLLIGSGYSAFKQIPIDAFPDVSPTQVKVIVKAAGMPPEEVEARITAPIEVELLGIPRQTMLRSIAKYSLTDITIDFEKGTDIIGQGNRLQNV
;
A
#
# COMPACT_ATOMS: atom_id res chain seq x y z
N MET A 1 0.55 -21.78 42.06
CA MET A 1 1.93 -21.35 41.74
C MET A 1 2.98 -22.43 41.97
N ALA A 2 3.09 -23.02 43.16
CA ALA A 2 4.13 -24.04 43.44
C ALA A 2 4.08 -25.29 42.53
N ALA A 3 2.88 -25.71 42.09
CA ALA A 3 2.70 -26.88 41.22
C ALA A 3 3.35 -26.72 39.83
N LEU A 4 3.31 -25.51 39.23
CA LEU A 4 3.94 -25.23 37.94
C LEU A 4 5.47 -25.28 38.04
N ILE A 5 6.02 -24.71 39.12
CA ILE A 5 7.46 -24.73 39.40
C ILE A 5 7.91 -26.19 39.60
N ARG A 6 7.15 -26.97 40.38
CA ARG A 6 7.48 -28.38 40.63
C ARG A 6 7.43 -29.22 39.36
N PHE A 7 6.45 -28.99 38.48
CA PHE A 7 6.33 -29.61 37.16
C PHE A 7 7.50 -29.23 36.23
N ALA A 8 7.87 -27.95 36.20
CA ALA A 8 9.02 -27.46 35.43
C ALA A 8 10.35 -28.09 35.90
N LEU A 9 10.53 -28.31 37.21
CA LEU A 9 11.73 -28.95 37.76
C LEU A 9 11.75 -30.48 37.59
N THR A 10 10.60 -31.16 37.60
CA THR A 10 10.56 -32.63 37.38
C THR A 10 10.75 -33.01 35.92
N GLN A 11 10.21 -32.21 34.99
CA GLN A 11 10.27 -32.44 33.55
C GLN A 11 11.33 -31.54 32.88
N ARG A 12 12.54 -31.52 33.43
CA ARG A 12 13.66 -30.68 32.92
C ARG A 12 13.96 -30.88 31.43
N LEU A 13 13.76 -32.10 30.90
CA LEU A 13 13.93 -32.41 29.48
C LEU A 13 12.87 -31.71 28.61
N LEU A 14 11.61 -31.71 29.05
CA LEU A 14 10.51 -31.02 28.37
C LEU A 14 10.77 -29.51 28.32
N MET A 15 11.18 -28.91 29.44
CA MET A 15 11.50 -27.48 29.49
C MET A 15 12.68 -27.11 28.59
N MET A 16 13.73 -27.93 28.53
CA MET A 16 14.84 -27.75 27.59
C MET A 16 14.37 -27.78 26.13
N LEU A 17 13.49 -28.72 25.78
CA LEU A 17 12.97 -28.87 24.43
C LEU A 17 12.07 -27.68 24.03
N ILE A 18 11.19 -27.25 24.93
CA ILE A 18 10.38 -26.03 24.74
C ILE A 18 11.27 -24.80 24.55
N THR A 19 12.31 -24.67 25.37
CA THR A 19 13.27 -23.54 25.26
C THR A 19 13.98 -23.56 23.91
N LEU A 20 14.43 -24.73 23.45
CA LEU A 20 15.08 -24.89 22.15
C LEU A 20 14.13 -24.53 20.99
N LEU A 21 12.88 -24.98 21.06
CA LEU A 21 11.84 -24.64 20.08
C LEU A 21 11.59 -23.13 20.04
N LEU A 22 11.51 -22.49 21.21
CA LEU A 22 11.23 -21.07 21.33
C LEU A 22 12.39 -20.21 20.80
N ILE A 23 13.63 -20.64 21.03
CA ILE A 23 14.82 -20.03 20.42
C ILE A 23 14.79 -20.21 18.90
N GLY A 24 14.49 -21.42 18.40
CA GLY A 24 14.43 -21.71 16.97
C GLY A 24 13.34 -20.90 16.24
N SER A 25 12.13 -20.83 16.81
CA SER A 25 11.03 -20.03 16.28
C SER A 25 11.36 -18.54 16.35
N GLY A 26 11.96 -18.08 17.45
CA GLY A 26 12.39 -16.69 17.62
C GLY A 26 13.44 -16.29 16.59
N TYR A 27 14.41 -17.15 16.32
CA TYR A 27 15.44 -16.92 15.30
C TYR A 27 14.86 -16.89 13.88
N SER A 28 13.93 -17.80 13.59
CA SER A 28 13.22 -17.81 12.30
C SER A 28 12.40 -16.54 12.08
N ALA A 29 11.68 -16.09 13.13
CA ALA A 29 10.93 -14.84 13.10
C ALA A 29 11.87 -13.64 12.94
N PHE A 30 12.98 -13.60 13.69
CA PHE A 30 13.97 -12.53 13.60
C PHE A 30 14.55 -12.37 12.19
N LYS A 31 14.77 -13.48 11.47
CA LYS A 31 15.21 -13.44 10.06
C LYS A 31 14.13 -12.98 9.08
N GLN A 32 12.86 -13.21 9.41
CA GLN A 32 11.74 -12.92 8.53
C GLN A 32 11.15 -11.52 8.74
N ILE A 33 11.49 -10.84 9.85
CA ILE A 33 11.05 -9.46 10.07
C ILE A 33 11.72 -8.57 9.02
N PRO A 34 10.96 -7.94 8.11
CA PRO A 34 11.51 -6.95 7.20
C PRO A 34 11.96 -5.74 8.04
N ILE A 35 13.26 -5.50 8.06
CA ILE A 35 13.83 -4.31 8.69
C ILE A 35 13.59 -3.17 7.74
N ASP A 36 12.45 -2.49 7.90
CA ASP A 36 12.20 -1.25 7.20
C ASP A 36 12.73 -0.08 8.05
N ALA A 37 13.72 0.63 7.54
CA ALA A 37 14.39 1.70 8.26
C ALA A 37 13.55 2.98 8.34
N PHE A 38 12.46 3.03 7.59
CA PHE A 38 11.57 4.17 7.52
C PHE A 38 10.14 3.68 7.77
N PRO A 39 9.36 4.40 8.60
CA PRO A 39 7.92 4.20 8.57
C PRO A 39 7.45 4.44 7.13
N ASP A 40 6.60 3.56 6.60
CA ASP A 40 5.98 3.79 5.30
C ASP A 40 5.07 5.01 5.41
N VAL A 41 5.65 6.17 5.08
CA VAL A 41 4.99 7.48 5.03
C VAL A 41 4.46 7.77 3.64
N SER A 42 4.52 6.80 2.72
CA SER A 42 4.06 6.98 1.36
C SER A 42 2.56 7.30 1.38
N PRO A 43 2.13 8.44 0.84
CA PRO A 43 0.71 8.70 0.69
C PRO A 43 0.10 7.65 -0.22
N THR A 44 -1.13 7.26 0.09
CA THR A 44 -1.91 6.32 -0.73
C THR A 44 -2.32 7.04 -2.01
N GLN A 45 -1.55 6.90 -3.09
CA GLN A 45 -1.78 7.64 -4.34
C GLN A 45 -1.91 6.70 -5.54
N VAL A 46 -2.77 7.07 -6.49
CA VAL A 46 -2.84 6.41 -7.82
C VAL A 46 -2.61 7.44 -8.91
N LYS A 47 -1.80 7.06 -9.90
CA LYS A 47 -1.45 7.91 -11.03
C LYS A 47 -1.97 7.32 -12.33
N VAL A 48 -2.63 8.15 -13.12
CA VAL A 48 -3.13 7.83 -14.46
C VAL A 48 -2.37 8.71 -15.46
N ILE A 49 -1.67 8.08 -16.41
CA ILE A 49 -0.88 8.77 -17.43
C ILE A 49 -1.47 8.43 -18.80
N VAL A 50 -1.97 9.43 -19.51
CA VAL A 50 -2.52 9.27 -20.87
C VAL A 50 -1.65 10.01 -21.88
N LYS A 51 -1.20 9.28 -22.91
CA LYS A 51 -0.42 9.81 -24.02
C LYS A 51 -1.33 10.09 -25.21
N ALA A 52 -1.35 11.33 -25.66
CA ALA A 52 -2.19 11.81 -26.77
C ALA A 52 -1.32 12.51 -27.82
N ALA A 53 -0.40 11.75 -28.43
CA ALA A 53 0.59 12.25 -29.38
C ALA A 53 -0.08 12.97 -30.57
N GLY A 54 0.41 14.18 -30.89
CA GLY A 54 -0.09 14.98 -32.02
C GLY A 54 -1.20 15.97 -31.68
N MET A 55 -1.66 16.01 -30.42
CA MET A 55 -2.66 16.98 -29.95
C MET A 55 -1.97 18.10 -29.14
N PRO A 56 -2.30 19.39 -29.38
CA PRO A 56 -1.77 20.49 -28.58
C PRO A 56 -2.25 20.39 -27.12
N PRO A 57 -1.49 20.91 -26.13
CA PRO A 57 -1.82 20.78 -24.72
C PRO A 57 -3.23 21.24 -24.34
N GLU A 58 -3.71 22.34 -24.94
CA GLU A 58 -5.06 22.89 -24.71
C GLU A 58 -6.16 21.92 -25.15
N GLU A 59 -5.94 21.23 -26.28
CA GLU A 59 -6.91 20.28 -26.80
C GLU A 59 -6.88 18.96 -26.00
N VAL A 60 -5.70 18.55 -25.51
CA VAL A 60 -5.58 17.43 -24.56
C VAL A 60 -6.33 17.73 -23.27
N GLU A 61 -6.20 18.96 -22.75
CA GLU A 61 -6.90 19.36 -21.53
C GLU A 61 -8.42 19.32 -21.72
N ALA A 62 -8.92 19.94 -22.79
CA ALA A 62 -10.35 20.03 -23.05
C ALA A 62 -11.00 18.68 -23.43
N ARG A 63 -10.28 17.82 -24.18
CA ARG A 63 -10.85 16.57 -24.73
C ARG A 63 -10.53 15.32 -23.93
N ILE A 64 -9.47 15.32 -23.13
CA ILE A 64 -8.99 14.13 -22.43
C ILE A 64 -8.98 14.38 -20.93
N THR A 65 -8.24 15.40 -20.48
CA THR A 65 -8.07 15.65 -19.04
C THR A 65 -9.38 16.02 -18.36
N ALA A 66 -10.14 16.98 -18.90
CA ALA A 66 -11.38 17.47 -18.28
C ALA A 66 -12.48 16.38 -18.16
N PRO A 67 -12.77 15.56 -19.20
CA PRO A 67 -13.72 14.46 -19.06
C PRO A 67 -13.28 13.41 -18.05
N ILE A 68 -11.99 13.04 -18.05
CA ILE A 68 -11.45 12.05 -17.09
C ILE A 68 -11.55 12.61 -15.67
N GLU A 69 -11.23 13.89 -15.46
CA GLU A 69 -11.35 14.53 -14.15
C GLU A 69 -12.79 14.47 -13.61
N VAL A 70 -13.79 14.74 -14.46
CA VAL A 70 -15.21 14.65 -14.06
C VAL A 70 -15.62 13.23 -13.64
N GLU A 71 -15.17 12.21 -14.37
CA GLU A 71 -15.43 10.81 -14.00
C GLU A 71 -14.73 10.42 -12.69
N LEU A 72 -13.51 10.91 -12.48
CA LEU A 72 -12.71 10.65 -11.27
C LEU A 72 -13.26 11.34 -10.03
N LEU A 73 -14.00 12.46 -10.17
CA LEU A 73 -14.70 13.09 -9.05
C LEU A 73 -15.72 12.16 -8.38
N GLY A 74 -16.20 11.13 -9.08
CA GLY A 74 -17.13 10.12 -8.54
C GLY A 74 -16.51 9.08 -7.61
N ILE A 75 -15.18 9.07 -7.46
CA ILE A 75 -14.49 8.01 -6.70
C ILE A 75 -14.50 8.32 -5.20
N PRO A 76 -15.05 7.41 -4.36
CA PRO A 76 -15.10 7.62 -2.92
C PRO A 76 -13.71 7.51 -2.29
N ARG A 77 -13.49 8.27 -1.19
CA ARG A 77 -12.26 8.32 -0.37
C ARG A 77 -11.05 8.99 -1.01
N GLN A 78 -11.28 9.84 -2.01
CA GLN A 78 -10.24 10.75 -2.52
C GLN A 78 -10.08 11.96 -1.59
N THR A 79 -8.83 12.33 -1.31
CA THR A 79 -8.45 13.53 -0.54
C THR A 79 -8.15 14.69 -1.48
N MET A 80 -7.44 14.42 -2.58
CA MET A 80 -7.03 15.44 -3.53
C MET A 80 -6.92 14.85 -4.94
N LEU A 81 -7.39 15.58 -5.95
CA LEU A 81 -7.18 15.29 -7.36
C LEU A 81 -6.30 16.41 -7.95
N ARG A 82 -5.25 16.02 -8.68
CA ARG A 82 -4.38 16.96 -9.41
C ARG A 82 -4.16 16.45 -10.83
N SER A 83 -4.49 17.27 -11.80
CA SER A 83 -4.29 16.99 -13.23
C SER A 83 -3.29 17.98 -13.83
N ILE A 84 -2.38 17.49 -14.69
CA ILE A 84 -1.42 18.32 -15.43
C ILE A 84 -1.41 17.83 -16.89
N ALA A 85 -1.69 18.73 -17.84
CA ALA A 85 -1.54 18.46 -19.27
C ALA A 85 -0.30 19.18 -19.82
N LYS A 86 0.64 18.44 -20.43
CA LYS A 86 1.85 19.01 -21.03
C LYS A 86 2.37 18.15 -22.17
N TYR A 87 2.87 18.76 -23.25
CA TYR A 87 3.53 18.09 -24.37
C TYR A 87 2.78 16.85 -24.89
N SER A 88 1.47 16.99 -25.13
CA SER A 88 0.64 15.89 -25.65
C SER A 88 0.51 14.69 -24.68
N LEU A 89 0.71 14.93 -23.37
CA LEU A 89 0.50 13.99 -22.27
C LEU A 89 -0.41 14.64 -21.23
N THR A 90 -1.21 13.83 -20.54
CA THR A 90 -1.83 14.21 -19.27
C THR A 90 -1.43 13.24 -18.17
N ASP A 91 -1.03 13.80 -17.02
CA ASP A 91 -0.75 13.10 -15.77
C ASP A 91 -1.80 13.52 -14.74
N ILE A 92 -2.58 12.55 -14.27
CA ILE A 92 -3.62 12.74 -13.25
C ILE A 92 -3.20 11.94 -12.03
N THR A 93 -3.01 12.63 -10.91
CA THR A 93 -2.64 12.06 -9.62
C THR A 93 -3.81 12.21 -8.65
N ILE A 94 -4.20 11.10 -8.04
CA ILE A 94 -5.29 11.02 -7.06
C ILE A 94 -4.70 10.56 -5.73
N ASP A 95 -4.84 11.40 -4.71
CA ASP A 95 -4.46 11.09 -3.33
C ASP A 95 -5.68 10.54 -2.59
N PHE A 96 -5.51 9.41 -1.91
CA PHE A 96 -6.54 8.74 -1.12
C PHE A 96 -6.28 8.86 0.38
N GLU A 97 -7.35 8.71 1.16
CA GLU A 97 -7.23 8.64 2.63
C GLU A 97 -6.36 7.46 3.06
N LYS A 98 -5.60 7.65 4.15
CA LYS A 98 -4.72 6.62 4.72
C LYS A 98 -5.52 5.36 5.09
N GLY A 99 -5.03 4.21 4.64
CA GLY A 99 -5.68 2.90 4.86
C GLY A 99 -6.64 2.48 3.75
N THR A 100 -6.71 3.22 2.64
CA THR A 100 -7.47 2.82 1.45
C THR A 100 -6.70 1.75 0.66
N ASP A 101 -7.40 0.70 0.23
CA ASP A 101 -6.83 -0.35 -0.61
C ASP A 101 -6.48 0.18 -2.02
N ILE A 102 -5.19 0.39 -2.27
CA ILE A 102 -4.69 0.87 -3.57
C ILE A 102 -4.97 -0.08 -4.72
N ILE A 103 -4.97 -1.40 -4.49
CA ILE A 103 -5.11 -2.40 -5.55
C ILE A 103 -6.56 -2.40 -6.02
N GLY A 104 -7.51 -2.41 -5.07
CA GLY A 104 -8.94 -2.30 -5.37
C GLY A 104 -9.28 -0.99 -6.10
N GLN A 105 -8.71 0.14 -5.69
CA GLN A 105 -8.96 1.43 -6.33
C GLN A 105 -8.32 1.52 -7.72
N GLY A 106 -7.10 1.00 -7.89
CA GLY A 106 -6.44 0.91 -9.19
C GLY A 106 -7.23 0.09 -10.23
N ASN A 107 -7.94 -0.95 -9.81
CA ASN A 107 -8.80 -1.73 -10.70
C ASN A 107 -10.09 -0.98 -11.06
N ARG A 108 -10.61 -0.12 -10.17
CA ARG A 108 -11.80 0.71 -10.48
C ARG A 108 -11.45 1.77 -11.52
N LEU A 109 -10.29 2.39 -11.38
CA LEU A 109 -9.78 3.40 -12.31
C LEU A 109 -9.52 2.89 -13.73
N GLN A 110 -9.31 1.58 -13.90
CA GLN A 110 -9.17 0.95 -15.22
C GLN A 110 -10.52 0.65 -15.90
N ASN A 111 -11.61 0.67 -15.14
CA ASN A 111 -12.96 0.34 -15.62
C ASN A 111 -13.87 1.58 -15.74
N VAL A 112 -13.31 2.77 -15.49
CA VAL A 112 -13.91 4.08 -15.76
C VAL A 112 -13.44 4.54 -17.14
#